data_AF-A0A1C0SKG2-F1
#
_entry.id   AF-A0A1C0SKG2-F1
#
_cell.length_a   1.000
_cell.length_b   1.000
_cell.length_c   1.000
_cell.angle_alpha   90.00
_cell.angle_beta   90.00
_cell.angle_gamma   90.00
#
_symmetry.space_group_name_H-M   'P 1'
#
loop_
_entity.id
_entity.type
_entity.pdbx_description
1 polymer ?
#
loop_
_entity_poly.entity_id
_entity_poly.type
_entity_poly.pdbx_seq_one_letter_code
_entity_poly.pdbx_strand_id
1 'polypeptide(L)'
;MTSNNPPAMHTLAPDVASVSGYNGRGIAPGTVFGRALANHVTGEASAIPLAETPVTPDTWRGVKSAFYHAGAQAKHFIDRRF
;
A
#
# COMPACT_ATOMS: atom_id res chain seq x y z
N MET A 1 -4.56 1.03 1.80
CA MET A 1 -4.80 0.32 3.08
C MET A 1 -5.12 -1.12 2.76
N THR A 2 -4.61 -2.08 3.53
CA THR A 2 -5.00 -3.50 3.35
C THR A 2 -6.35 -3.73 4.03
N SER A 3 -7.14 -4.67 3.51
CA SER A 3 -8.48 -4.98 4.03
C SER A 3 -8.46 -5.76 5.34
N ASN A 4 -7.34 -6.45 5.64
CA ASN A 4 -7.18 -7.31 6.80
C ASN A 4 -6.42 -6.64 7.96
N ASN A 5 -5.90 -5.44 7.77
CA ASN A 5 -5.09 -4.64 8.68
C ASN A 5 -3.57 -4.92 8.80
N PRO A 6 -2.97 -6.11 8.66
CA PRO A 6 -1.51 -6.23 8.70
C PRO A 6 -0.87 -5.62 7.44
N PRO A 7 0.40 -5.19 7.54
CA PRO A 7 1.20 -4.86 6.36
C PRO A 7 1.36 -6.11 5.48
N ALA A 8 1.37 -5.90 4.17
CA ALA A 8 1.54 -6.95 3.18
C ALA A 8 2.89 -6.79 2.48
N MET A 9 3.59 -7.92 2.31
CA MET A 9 4.79 -8.03 1.49
C MET A 9 4.39 -8.50 0.09
N HIS A 10 4.89 -7.83 -0.93
CA HIS A 10 4.64 -8.13 -2.34
C HIS A 10 5.96 -8.17 -3.10
N THR A 11 6.16 -9.19 -3.94
CA THR A 11 7.15 -9.14 -5.03
C THR A 11 6.48 -8.58 -6.27
N LEU A 12 6.93 -7.41 -6.71
CA LEU A 12 6.36 -6.70 -7.86
C LEU A 12 7.01 -7.13 -9.19
N ALA A 13 8.28 -7.53 -9.12
CA ALA A 13 9.10 -8.05 -10.22
C ALA A 13 10.32 -8.79 -9.63
N PRO A 14 11.15 -9.48 -10.43
CA PRO A 14 12.45 -9.99 -9.95
C PRO A 14 13.24 -8.88 -9.25
N ASP A 15 13.70 -9.15 -8.02
CA ASP A 15 14.43 -8.21 -7.16
C ASP A 15 13.69 -6.90 -6.80
N VAL A 16 12.39 -6.83 -7.03
CA VAL A 16 11.55 -5.68 -6.66
C VAL A 16 10.54 -6.10 -5.59
N ALA A 17 10.86 -5.78 -4.35
CA ALA A 17 10.03 -6.05 -3.18
C ALA A 17 9.34 -4.78 -2.66
N SER A 18 8.15 -4.94 -2.10
CA SER A 18 7.40 -3.87 -1.44
C SER A 18 6.73 -4.37 -0.17
N VAL A 19 6.97 -3.69 0.95
CA VAL A 19 6.14 -3.82 2.15
C VAL A 19 5.25 -2.59 2.23
N SER A 20 3.95 -2.81 2.18
CA SER A 20 2.97 -1.72 2.16
C SER A 20 1.75 -2.03 3.02
N GLY A 21 0.83 -1.07 3.15
CA GLY A 21 -0.39 -1.29 3.93
C GLY A 21 -0.20 -1.19 5.44
N TYR A 22 0.67 -0.30 5.92
CA TYR A 22 0.87 -0.07 7.36
C TYR A 22 -0.38 0.42 8.12
N ASN A 23 -1.42 0.87 7.39
CA ASN A 23 -2.74 1.26 7.91
C ASN A 23 -2.65 2.22 9.11
N GLY A 24 -1.89 3.31 8.95
CA GLY A 24 -1.71 4.33 9.99
C GLY A 24 -0.60 4.05 11.01
N ARG A 25 0.02 2.86 10.98
CA ARG A 25 1.12 2.48 11.90
C ARG A 25 2.45 2.44 11.18
N GLY A 26 2.73 3.42 10.32
CA GLY A 26 3.92 3.40 9.46
C GLY A 26 5.24 3.66 10.18
N ILE A 27 5.23 4.41 11.30
CA ILE A 27 6.48 4.94 11.90
C ILE A 27 7.35 3.82 12.49
N ALA A 28 6.83 3.09 13.46
CA ALA A 28 7.58 2.02 14.12
C ALA A 28 7.75 0.78 13.20
N PRO A 29 6.68 0.19 12.65
CA PRO A 29 6.77 -0.87 11.65
C PRO A 29 7.65 -0.52 10.45
N GLY A 30 7.58 0.70 9.91
CA GLY A 30 8.41 1.10 8.76
C GLY A 30 9.90 1.00 9.05
N THR A 31 10.33 1.36 10.27
CA THR A 31 11.73 1.20 10.70
C THR A 31 12.16 -0.28 10.76
N VAL A 32 11.31 -1.14 11.33
CA VAL A 32 11.59 -2.58 11.47
C VAL A 32 11.62 -3.26 10.10
N PHE A 33 10.60 -3.02 9.27
CA PHE A 33 10.49 -3.61 7.94
C PHE A 33 11.52 -3.03 6.97
N GLY A 34 11.94 -1.78 7.12
CA GLY A 34 13.03 -1.20 6.34
C GLY A 34 14.35 -1.93 6.57
N ARG A 35 14.66 -2.28 7.83
CA ARG A 35 15.83 -3.11 8.17
C ARG A 35 15.70 -4.52 7.61
N ALA A 36 14.53 -5.14 7.77
CA ALA A 36 14.25 -6.46 7.22
C ALA A 36 14.40 -6.50 5.70
N LEU A 37 13.93 -5.46 4.99
CA LEU A 37 14.09 -5.31 3.54
C LEU A 37 15.56 -5.18 3.14
N ALA A 38 16.35 -4.38 3.87
CA ALA A 38 17.78 -4.26 3.60
C ALA A 38 18.49 -5.61 3.70
N ASN A 39 18.24 -6.37 4.78
CA ASN A 39 18.78 -7.71 4.98
C ASN A 39 18.35 -8.67 3.87
N HIS A 40 17.07 -8.62 3.48
CA HIS A 40 16.51 -9.45 2.41
C HIS A 40 17.20 -9.20 1.06
N VAL A 41 17.42 -7.94 0.69
CA VAL A 41 18.13 -7.57 -0.55
C VAL A 41 19.60 -7.97 -0.50
N THR A 42 20.23 -8.02 0.68
CA THR A 42 21.61 -8.51 0.85
C THR A 42 21.75 -10.03 0.90
N GLY A 43 20.66 -10.78 0.70
CA GLY A 43 20.68 -12.25 0.57
C GLY A 43 20.13 -13.03 1.77
N GLU A 44 19.64 -12.35 2.82
CA GLU A 44 18.95 -13.00 3.93
C GLU A 44 17.46 -13.15 3.62
N ALA A 45 17.10 -14.14 2.80
CA ALA A 45 15.73 -14.32 2.30
C ALA A 45 14.67 -14.42 3.43
N SER A 46 15.04 -14.97 4.60
CA SER A 46 14.18 -15.12 5.78
C SER A 46 14.06 -13.87 6.66
N ALA A 47 14.68 -12.75 6.29
CA ALA A 47 14.68 -11.53 7.11
C ALA A 47 13.29 -10.86 7.23
N ILE A 48 12.37 -11.11 6.29
CA ILE A 48 11.04 -10.53 6.29
C ILE A 48 10.04 -11.50 6.94
N PRO A 49 9.48 -11.18 8.12
CA PRO A 49 8.58 -12.07 8.86
C PRO A 49 7.12 -12.01 8.35
N LEU A 50 6.91 -11.72 7.06
CA LEU A 50 5.59 -11.61 6.45
C LEU A 50 5.45 -12.63 5.33
N ALA A 51 4.28 -13.24 5.25
CA ALA A 51 3.93 -14.03 4.09
C ALA A 51 3.85 -13.14 2.86
N GLU A 52 4.50 -13.56 1.78
CA GLU A 52 4.33 -12.92 0.48
C GLU A 52 2.88 -13.06 0.03
N THR A 53 2.28 -11.92 -0.32
CA THR A 53 0.91 -11.85 -0.81
C THR A 53 0.97 -11.44 -2.27
N PRO A 54 0.25 -12.10 -3.20
CA PRO A 54 0.19 -11.63 -4.58
C PRO A 54 -0.48 -10.25 -4.66
N VAL A 55 -0.05 -9.44 -5.61
CA VAL A 55 -0.73 -8.17 -5.90
C VAL A 55 -2.07 -8.47 -6.56
N THR A 56 -3.16 -8.15 -5.87
CA THR A 56 -4.52 -8.34 -6.38
C THR A 56 -5.13 -7.00 -6.80
N PRO A 57 -5.60 -6.85 -8.05
CA PRO A 57 -6.27 -5.63 -8.46
C PRO A 57 -7.64 -5.49 -7.78
N ASP A 58 -7.98 -4.28 -7.34
CA ASP A 58 -9.33 -3.96 -6.88
C ASP A 58 -10.28 -3.90 -8.07
N THR A 59 -11.22 -4.85 -8.13
CA THR A 59 -12.19 -4.99 -9.23
C THR A 59 -13.16 -3.81 -9.32
N TRP A 60 -13.35 -3.06 -8.23
CA TRP A 60 -14.25 -1.90 -8.16
C TRP A 60 -13.51 -0.56 -8.29
N ARG A 61 -12.21 -0.59 -8.59
CA ARG A 61 -11.37 0.61 -8.69
C ARG A 61 -11.97 1.67 -9.61
N GLY A 62 -12.52 1.27 -10.76
CA GLY A 62 -13.12 2.20 -11.72
C GLY A 62 -14.31 2.96 -11.15
N VAL A 63 -15.25 2.23 -10.54
CA VAL A 63 -16.46 2.81 -9.92
C VAL A 63 -16.08 3.73 -8.76
N LYS A 64 -15.19 3.28 -7.87
CA LYS A 64 -14.70 4.09 -6.74
C LYS A 64 -14.04 5.38 -7.23
N SER A 65 -13.18 5.28 -8.25
CA SER A 65 -12.48 6.44 -8.82
C SER A 65 -13.47 7.44 -9.41
N ALA A 66 -14.46 6.98 -10.18
CA ALA A 66 -15.50 7.85 -10.74
C ALA A 66 -16.29 8.58 -9.64
N PHE A 67 -16.68 7.87 -8.58
CA PHE A 67 -17.35 8.46 -7.42
C PHE A 67 -16.52 9.55 -6.76
N TYR A 68 -15.24 9.26 -6.45
CA TYR A 68 -14.35 10.24 -5.83
C TYR A 68 -14.09 11.45 -6.73
N HIS A 69 -13.92 11.25 -8.05
CA HIS A 69 -13.73 12.34 -9.00
C HIS A 69 -14.95 13.25 -9.10
N ALA A 70 -16.15 12.66 -9.29
CA ALA A 70 -17.38 13.43 -9.39
C ALA A 70 -17.68 14.20 -8.09
N GLY A 71 -17.51 13.56 -6.93
CA GLY A 71 -17.68 14.19 -5.63
C GLY A 71 -16.69 15.34 -5.40
N ALA A 72 -15.41 15.16 -5.74
CA ALA A 72 -14.42 16.22 -5.64
C ALA A 72 -14.73 17.40 -6.55
N GLN A 73 -15.15 17.15 -7.80
CA GLN A 73 -15.55 18.20 -8.73
C GLN A 73 -16.77 18.97 -8.23
N ALA A 74 -17.79 18.29 -7.72
CA ALA A 74 -18.97 18.92 -7.14
C ALA A 74 -18.60 19.81 -5.93
N LYS A 75 -17.75 19.31 -5.03
CA LYS A 75 -17.24 20.08 -3.90
C LYS A 75 -16.48 21.33 -4.34
N HIS A 76 -15.56 21.19 -5.29
CA HIS A 76 -14.81 22.34 -5.83
C HIS A 76 -15.70 23.36 -6.54
N PHE A 77 -16.77 22.90 -7.20
CA PHE A 77 -17.73 23.79 -7.83
C PHE A 77 -18.52 24.59 -6.80
N ILE A 78 -18.97 23.95 -5.72
CA ILE A 78 -19.67 24.62 -4.60
C ILE A 78 -18.74 25.62 -3.90
N ASP A 79 -17.52 25.21 -3.57
CA ASP A 79 -16.53 26.08 -2.91
C ASP A 79 -16.18 27.32 -3.74
N ARG A 80 -16.20 27.22 -5.08
CA ARG A 80 -15.90 28.35 -5.99
C ARG A 80 -17.10 29.26 -6.27
N ARG A 81 -18.29 28.88 -5.79
CA ARG A 81 -19.53 29.65 -5.98
C ARG A 81 -19.67 30.79 -4.95
N PHE A 82 -18.93 30.73 -3.85
CA PHE A 82 -18.86 31.75 -2.81
C PHE A 82 -17.44 32.31 -2.73
#